data_AF-A0A6I0G721-F1
#
_entry.id   AF-A0A6I0G721-F1
#
_cell.length_a   1.000
_cell.length_b   1.000
_cell.length_c   1.000
_cell.angle_alpha   90.00
_cell.angle_beta   90.00
_cell.angle_gamma   90.00
#
_symmetry.space_group_name_H-M   'P 1'
#
loop_
_entity.id
_entity.type
_entity.pdbx_description
1 polymer ?
#
loop_
_entity_poly.entity_id
_entity_poly.type
_entity_poly.pdbx_seq_one_letter_code
_entity_poly.pdbx_strand_id
1 'polypeptide(L)'
;MNTYHKFCPNVFLAKCDEKHEKGEVIEVTTKYGKENESIVFNLIFEKDGFYYYSIVRADGFNVQEWAKQRAERRHGWAQSAGQKSNEYFNRSNTDKDFLSLGEPIKVGHHSEKRHRKMIEDSWNNMGKSVEFSDKAAEHERVAKYWEKRAETINLSMPESIDFYEHKLEQAKEFHEGVKSGKYPREHAYTLTYAKKAVNEAQKNYELALKLWGDEE
;
A
#
# COMPACT_ATOMS: atom_id res chain seq x y z
N MET A 1 9.98 29.42 -7.43
CA MET A 1 8.77 28.59 -7.19
C MET A 1 9.21 27.22 -6.72
N ASN A 2 8.76 26.80 -5.55
CA ASN A 2 9.29 25.60 -4.92
C ASN A 2 8.71 24.34 -5.57
N THR A 3 9.57 23.36 -5.86
CA THR A 3 9.18 22.13 -6.58
C THR A 3 9.72 20.90 -5.89
N TYR A 4 9.08 19.74 -6.09
CA TYR A 4 9.59 18.49 -5.55
C TYR A 4 10.81 17.96 -6.35
N HIS A 5 11.87 17.59 -5.64
CA HIS A 5 13.03 16.90 -6.19
C HIS A 5 13.14 15.48 -5.64
N LYS A 6 13.36 14.49 -6.51
CA LYS A 6 13.51 13.10 -6.08
C LYS A 6 14.92 12.86 -5.52
N PHE A 7 15.02 12.44 -4.27
CA PHE A 7 16.31 12.20 -3.61
C PHE A 7 16.65 10.72 -3.48
N CYS A 8 15.83 9.94 -2.78
CA CYS A 8 15.97 8.50 -2.66
C CYS A 8 14.59 7.82 -2.70
N PRO A 9 14.47 6.48 -2.67
CA PRO A 9 13.17 5.80 -2.69
C PRO A 9 12.21 6.37 -1.64
N ASN A 10 10.97 6.67 -2.06
CA ASN A 10 9.92 7.33 -1.26
C ASN A 10 10.20 8.75 -0.71
N VAL A 11 11.45 9.22 -0.66
CA VAL A 11 11.78 10.59 -0.19
C VAL A 11 11.79 11.58 -1.34
N PHE A 12 11.22 12.76 -1.11
CA PHE A 12 11.29 13.93 -1.98
C PHE A 12 11.70 15.14 -1.15
N LEU A 13 12.53 15.99 -1.73
CA LEU A 13 12.98 17.24 -1.12
C LEU A 13 12.22 18.41 -1.76
N ALA A 14 12.05 19.51 -1.02
CA ALA A 14 11.69 20.78 -1.61
C ALA A 14 12.92 21.40 -2.25
N LYS A 15 12.87 21.65 -3.55
CA LYS A 15 13.82 22.49 -4.27
C LYS A 15 13.31 23.92 -4.19
N CYS A 16 14.05 24.77 -3.49
CA CYS A 16 13.72 26.17 -3.25
C CYS A 16 14.77 27.10 -3.86
N ASP A 17 14.32 28.27 -4.31
CA ASP A 17 15.18 29.32 -4.87
C ASP A 17 15.76 30.22 -3.76
N GLU A 18 15.04 30.29 -2.63
CA GLU A 18 15.39 31.09 -1.45
C GLU A 18 15.67 30.17 -0.25
N LYS A 19 16.35 30.71 0.76
CA LYS A 19 16.63 30.00 2.01
C LYS A 19 15.40 30.04 2.91
N HIS A 20 15.09 28.90 3.50
CA HIS A 20 14.02 28.70 4.47
C HIS A 20 14.56 28.18 5.80
N GLU A 21 13.85 28.49 6.88
CA GLU A 21 14.17 28.02 8.23
C GLU A 21 13.44 26.72 8.57
N LYS A 22 14.01 25.92 9.47
CA LYS A 22 13.38 24.70 9.98
C LYS A 22 12.06 25.06 10.68
N GLY A 23 10.98 24.39 10.29
CA GLY A 23 9.62 24.64 10.79
C GLY A 23 8.79 25.60 9.94
N GLU A 24 9.40 26.28 8.95
CA GLU A 24 8.66 27.14 8.02
C GLU A 24 7.69 26.33 7.14
N VAL A 25 6.51 26.89 6.88
CA VAL A 25 5.54 26.29 5.95
C VAL A 25 5.69 26.93 4.59
N ILE A 26 6.02 26.12 3.59
CA ILE A 26 6.21 26.56 2.21
C ILE A 26 5.22 25.86 1.27
N GLU A 27 4.81 26.55 0.22
CA GLU A 27 4.01 25.96 -0.85
C GLU A 27 4.93 25.23 -1.85
N VAL A 28 4.72 23.93 -2.03
CA VAL A 28 5.51 23.12 -2.96
C VAL A 28 4.62 22.57 -4.07
N THR A 29 5.04 22.81 -5.31
CA THR A 29 4.28 22.41 -6.49
C THR A 29 4.73 21.06 -7.03
N THR A 30 3.76 20.18 -7.24
CA THR A 30 3.95 18.89 -7.89
C THR A 30 4.19 19.06 -9.39
N LYS A 31 4.79 18.05 -10.04
CA LYS A 31 4.96 18.02 -11.51
C LYS A 31 3.65 18.13 -12.32
N TYR A 32 2.50 18.00 -11.67
CA TYR A 32 1.17 18.11 -12.27
C TYR A 32 0.48 19.45 -11.96
N GLY A 33 1.18 20.41 -11.35
CA GLY A 33 0.63 21.75 -11.06
C GLY A 33 -0.25 21.83 -9.81
N LYS A 34 -0.37 20.76 -9.02
CA LYS A 34 -1.02 20.84 -7.70
C LYS A 34 -0.03 21.35 -6.65
N GLU A 35 -0.44 22.34 -5.88
CA GLU A 35 0.29 22.91 -4.75
C GLU A 35 -0.12 22.22 -3.45
N ASN A 36 0.84 22.05 -2.53
CA ASN A 36 0.57 21.61 -1.17
C ASN A 36 1.50 22.35 -0.21
N GLU A 37 0.97 22.69 0.96
CA GLU A 37 1.74 23.21 2.07
C GLU A 37 2.64 22.11 2.66
N SER A 38 3.92 22.41 2.80
CA SER A 38 4.93 21.49 3.34
C SER A 38 5.75 22.20 4.41
N ILE A 39 5.99 21.51 5.52
CA ILE A 39 6.82 21.99 6.62
C ILE A 39 8.28 21.65 6.28
N VAL A 40 9.15 22.65 6.34
CA VAL A 40 10.60 22.55 6.12
C VAL A 40 11.28 21.92 7.33
N PHE A 41 12.18 20.97 7.08
CA PHE A 41 13.03 20.35 8.10
C PHE A 41 14.49 20.76 7.88
N ASN A 42 15.35 19.84 7.41
CA ASN A 42 16.79 20.03 7.34
C ASN A 42 17.21 20.39 5.91
N LEU A 43 18.23 21.25 5.79
CA LEU A 43 18.89 21.52 4.51
C LEU A 43 19.81 20.33 4.17
N ILE A 44 19.52 19.62 3.08
CA ILE A 44 20.23 18.37 2.75
C ILE A 44 21.48 18.63 1.88
N PHE A 45 21.36 19.55 0.93
CA PHE A 45 22.46 20.05 0.10
C PHE A 45 22.04 21.32 -0.67
N GLU A 46 23.04 22.04 -1.17
CA GLU A 46 22.88 23.16 -2.09
C GLU A 46 23.42 22.76 -3.47
N LYS A 47 22.72 23.10 -4.54
CA LYS A 47 23.16 22.80 -5.91
C LYS A 47 22.55 23.76 -6.93
N ASP A 48 23.38 24.27 -7.83
CA ASP A 48 22.98 25.14 -8.95
C ASP A 48 22.22 26.40 -8.49
N GLY A 49 22.57 26.93 -7.30
CA GLY A 49 21.89 28.09 -6.69
C GLY A 49 20.55 27.77 -6.02
N PHE A 50 20.17 26.50 -5.92
CA PHE A 50 18.96 26.05 -5.22
C PHE A 50 19.29 25.36 -3.91
N TYR A 51 18.36 25.47 -2.97
CA TYR A 51 18.41 24.85 -1.64
C TYR A 51 17.46 23.66 -1.60
N TYR A 52 17.95 22.51 -1.11
CA TYR A 52 17.18 21.27 -1.09
C TYR A 52 16.87 20.85 0.35
N TYR A 53 15.60 21.00 0.75
CA TYR A 53 15.14 20.74 2.11
C TYR A 53 14.38 19.42 2.22
N SER A 54 14.57 18.69 3.30
CA SER A 54 13.61 17.66 3.70
C SER A 54 12.30 18.32 4.13
N ILE A 55 11.19 17.67 3.80
CA ILE A 55 9.87 18.22 4.02
C ILE A 55 8.86 17.15 4.38
N VAL A 56 7.88 17.51 5.18
CA VAL A 56 6.64 16.74 5.37
C VAL A 56 5.47 17.59 4.94
N ARG A 57 4.38 16.99 4.47
CA ARG A 57 3.19 17.77 4.14
C ARG A 57 2.48 18.21 5.42
N ALA A 58 2.08 19.48 5.47
CA ALA A 58 1.39 20.05 6.62
C ALA A 58 0.01 19.41 6.87
N ASP A 59 -0.63 18.89 5.81
CA ASP A 59 -1.90 18.18 5.88
C ASP A 59 -1.81 16.75 6.44
N GLY A 60 -0.61 16.30 6.85
CA GLY A 60 -0.39 14.96 7.38
C GLY A 60 -0.40 13.85 6.33
N PHE A 61 -0.53 14.19 5.04
CA PHE A 61 -0.56 13.18 3.99
C PHE A 61 0.84 12.58 3.77
N ASN A 62 0.96 11.28 4.05
CA ASN A 62 2.20 10.53 3.90
C ASN A 62 1.95 9.18 3.18
N VAL A 63 2.97 8.32 3.15
CA VAL A 63 2.87 6.99 2.52
C VAL A 63 1.83 6.09 3.18
N GLN A 64 1.62 6.23 4.48
CA GLN A 64 0.67 5.42 5.25
C GLN A 64 -0.76 5.85 4.91
N GLU A 65 -1.03 7.15 4.90
CA GLU A 65 -2.33 7.71 4.52
C GLU A 65 -2.69 7.36 3.06
N TRP A 66 -1.71 7.45 2.16
CA TRP A 66 -1.90 6.98 0.79
C TRP A 66 -2.26 5.49 0.70
N ALA A 67 -1.62 4.64 1.51
CA ALA A 67 -1.92 3.22 1.54
C ALA A 67 -3.32 2.94 2.14
N LYS A 68 -3.72 3.65 3.19
CA LYS A 68 -5.08 3.57 3.78
C LYS A 68 -6.15 3.90 2.75
N GLN A 69 -6.03 5.03 2.05
CA GLN A 69 -6.98 5.41 0.99
C GLN A 69 -7.10 4.37 -0.13
N ARG A 70 -6.00 3.68 -0.46
CA ARG A 70 -6.03 2.59 -1.43
C ARG A 70 -6.72 1.34 -0.89
N ALA A 71 -6.51 0.99 0.37
CA ALA A 71 -7.19 -0.11 1.04
C ALA A 71 -8.71 0.15 1.09
N GLU A 72 -9.13 1.32 1.58
CA GLU A 72 -10.54 1.71 1.66
C GLU A 72 -11.25 1.65 0.31
N ARG A 73 -10.61 2.19 -0.75
CA ARG A 73 -11.15 2.12 -2.11
C ARG A 73 -11.34 0.67 -2.56
N ARG A 74 -10.40 -0.22 -2.24
CA ARG A 74 -10.48 -1.64 -2.58
C ARG A 74 -11.59 -2.34 -1.79
N HIS A 75 -11.78 -2.03 -0.51
CA HIS A 75 -12.92 -2.54 0.26
C HIS A 75 -14.25 -2.08 -0.33
N GLY A 76 -14.37 -0.82 -0.72
CA GLY A 76 -15.58 -0.32 -1.39
C GLY A 76 -15.90 -1.09 -2.67
N TRP A 77 -14.89 -1.42 -3.47
CA TRP A 77 -15.06 -2.27 -4.66
C TRP A 77 -15.39 -3.72 -4.32
N ALA A 78 -14.77 -4.29 -3.29
CA ALA A 78 -15.08 -5.64 -2.81
C ALA A 78 -16.54 -5.74 -2.34
N GLN A 79 -17.00 -4.77 -1.54
CA GLN A 79 -18.38 -4.69 -1.07
C GLN A 79 -19.35 -4.55 -2.24
N SER A 80 -19.06 -3.66 -3.19
CA SER A 80 -19.90 -3.46 -4.39
C SER A 80 -19.99 -4.74 -5.24
N ALA A 81 -18.88 -5.46 -5.40
CA ALA A 81 -18.85 -6.74 -6.11
C ALA A 81 -19.62 -7.83 -5.34
N GLY A 82 -19.46 -7.91 -4.02
CA GLY A 82 -20.20 -8.83 -3.17
C GLY A 82 -21.72 -8.61 -3.22
N GLN A 83 -22.16 -7.35 -3.21
CA GLN A 83 -23.57 -6.99 -3.40
C GLN A 83 -24.11 -7.49 -4.74
N LYS A 84 -23.37 -7.26 -5.84
CA LYS A 84 -23.73 -7.76 -7.17
C LYS A 84 -23.75 -9.29 -7.24
N SER A 85 -22.79 -9.95 -6.61
CA SER A 85 -22.79 -11.43 -6.49
C SER A 85 -24.07 -11.91 -5.84
N ASN A 86 -24.43 -11.35 -4.68
CA ASN A 86 -25.64 -11.71 -3.97
C ASN A 86 -26.91 -11.44 -4.79
N GLU A 87 -26.95 -10.32 -5.52
CA GLU A 87 -28.06 -10.02 -6.44
C GLU A 87 -28.21 -11.08 -7.54
N TYR A 88 -27.12 -11.47 -8.19
CA TYR A 88 -27.13 -12.53 -9.20
C TYR A 88 -27.47 -13.90 -8.62
N PHE A 89 -26.99 -14.21 -7.42
CA PHE A 89 -27.39 -15.41 -6.70
C PHE A 89 -28.90 -15.44 -6.44
N ASN A 90 -29.47 -14.34 -5.95
CA ASN A 90 -30.92 -14.25 -5.72
C ASN A 90 -31.72 -14.40 -7.03
N ARG A 91 -31.25 -13.78 -8.13
CA ARG A 91 -31.85 -13.94 -9.47
C ARG A 91 -31.74 -15.37 -10.01
N SER A 92 -30.66 -16.09 -9.70
CA SER A 92 -30.53 -17.51 -10.09
C SER A 92 -31.58 -18.40 -9.42
N ASN A 93 -32.15 -17.97 -8.30
CA ASN A 93 -33.15 -18.68 -7.51
C ASN A 93 -34.59 -18.26 -7.79
N THR A 94 -34.86 -17.38 -8.77
CA THR A 94 -36.23 -16.86 -9.03
C THR A 94 -37.24 -17.97 -9.37
N ASP A 95 -36.84 -18.96 -10.16
CA ASP A 95 -37.70 -20.09 -10.54
C ASP A 95 -37.46 -21.35 -9.70
N LYS A 96 -36.81 -21.20 -8.53
CA LYS A 96 -36.41 -22.32 -7.67
C LYS A 96 -37.59 -23.20 -7.29
N ASP A 97 -38.73 -22.61 -6.92
CA ASP A 97 -39.90 -23.37 -6.47
C ASP A 97 -40.38 -24.33 -7.56
N PHE A 98 -40.48 -23.86 -8.81
CA PHE A 98 -40.85 -24.68 -9.96
C PHE A 98 -39.79 -25.74 -10.30
N LEU A 99 -38.52 -25.35 -10.37
CA LEU A 99 -37.43 -26.26 -10.73
C LEU A 99 -37.20 -27.34 -9.66
N SER A 100 -37.48 -27.04 -8.39
CA SER A 100 -37.31 -27.98 -7.27
C SER A 100 -38.26 -29.17 -7.32
N LEU A 101 -39.38 -29.05 -8.05
CA LEU A 101 -40.32 -30.15 -8.31
C LEU A 101 -39.71 -31.25 -9.19
N GLY A 102 -38.61 -30.97 -9.89
CA GLY A 102 -37.90 -31.96 -10.70
C GLY A 102 -38.69 -32.41 -11.94
N GLU A 103 -39.64 -31.60 -12.44
CA GLU A 103 -40.36 -31.93 -13.66
C GLU A 103 -39.38 -32.04 -14.85
N PRO A 104 -39.48 -33.07 -15.70
CA PRO A 104 -38.67 -33.15 -16.91
C PRO A 104 -39.13 -32.13 -17.96
N ILE A 105 -38.20 -31.71 -18.81
CA ILE A 105 -38.52 -30.88 -19.99
C ILE A 105 -39.36 -31.70 -20.97
N LYS A 106 -40.60 -31.28 -21.19
CA LYS A 106 -41.54 -31.90 -22.14
C LYS A 106 -41.23 -31.43 -23.57
N VAL A 107 -40.38 -32.18 -24.30
CA VAL A 107 -39.97 -31.84 -25.67
C VAL A 107 -41.17 -31.83 -26.62
N GLY A 108 -41.30 -30.78 -27.44
CA GLY A 108 -42.43 -30.56 -28.36
C GLY A 108 -43.66 -29.92 -27.72
N HIS A 109 -43.68 -29.71 -26.41
CA HIS A 109 -44.79 -29.05 -25.71
C HIS A 109 -44.63 -27.52 -25.73
N HIS A 110 -45.75 -26.77 -25.70
CA HIS A 110 -45.71 -25.30 -25.73
C HIS A 110 -44.93 -24.67 -24.55
N SER A 111 -44.77 -25.39 -23.44
CA SER A 111 -44.00 -24.95 -22.27
C SER A 111 -42.49 -25.23 -22.35
N GLU A 112 -42.02 -25.98 -23.35
CA GLU A 112 -40.61 -26.39 -23.49
C GLU A 112 -39.67 -25.18 -23.47
N LYS A 113 -39.97 -24.17 -24.30
CA LYS A 113 -39.13 -22.97 -24.44
C LYS A 113 -38.96 -22.23 -23.12
N ARG A 114 -40.04 -22.11 -22.33
CA ARG A 114 -40.02 -21.45 -21.03
C ARG A 114 -39.16 -22.23 -20.04
N HIS A 115 -39.30 -23.56 -19.99
CA HIS A 115 -38.53 -24.41 -19.09
C HIS A 115 -37.02 -24.33 -19.40
N ARG A 116 -36.63 -24.46 -20.67
CA ARG A 116 -35.21 -24.32 -21.08
C ARG A 116 -34.64 -22.97 -20.67
N LYS A 117 -35.40 -21.89 -20.92
CA LYS A 117 -35.01 -20.54 -20.55
C LYS A 117 -34.81 -20.37 -19.04
N MET A 118 -35.68 -20.93 -18.20
CA MET A 118 -35.54 -20.85 -16.73
C MET A 118 -34.23 -21.50 -16.25
N ILE A 119 -33.88 -22.67 -16.80
CA ILE A 119 -32.63 -23.37 -16.48
C ILE A 119 -31.43 -22.55 -16.96
N GLU A 120 -31.48 -22.05 -18.20
CA GLU A 120 -30.42 -21.23 -18.78
C GLU A 120 -30.21 -19.92 -18.00
N ASP A 121 -31.27 -19.20 -17.67
CA ASP A 121 -31.22 -17.96 -16.89
C ASP A 121 -30.68 -18.24 -15.48
N SER A 122 -31.10 -19.33 -14.82
CA SER A 122 -30.57 -19.74 -13.51
C SER A 122 -29.06 -20.02 -13.58
N TRP A 123 -28.62 -20.80 -14.56
CA TRP A 123 -27.21 -21.14 -14.79
C TRP A 123 -26.37 -19.89 -15.08
N ASN A 124 -26.82 -19.03 -15.99
CA ASN A 124 -26.13 -17.81 -16.37
C ASN A 124 -26.01 -16.82 -15.20
N ASN A 125 -27.06 -16.67 -14.40
CA ASN A 125 -27.03 -15.83 -13.20
C ASN A 125 -26.12 -16.42 -12.12
N MET A 126 -26.11 -17.74 -11.93
CA MET A 126 -25.17 -18.40 -11.02
C MET A 126 -23.73 -18.18 -11.45
N GLY A 127 -23.41 -18.33 -12.74
CA GLY A 127 -22.09 -18.04 -13.29
C GLY A 127 -21.64 -16.61 -12.99
N LYS A 128 -22.51 -15.62 -13.22
CA LYS A 128 -22.24 -14.22 -12.87
C LYS A 128 -22.05 -14.01 -11.37
N SER A 129 -22.82 -14.69 -10.52
CA SER A 129 -22.63 -14.63 -9.07
C SER A 129 -21.22 -15.07 -8.69
N VAL A 130 -20.76 -16.21 -9.20
CA VAL A 130 -19.41 -16.72 -8.93
C VAL A 130 -18.34 -15.73 -9.41
N GLU A 131 -18.47 -15.20 -10.64
CA GLU A 131 -17.53 -14.21 -11.16
C GLU A 131 -17.41 -12.95 -10.27
N PHE A 132 -18.55 -12.44 -9.77
CA PHE A 132 -18.55 -11.28 -8.88
C PHE A 132 -18.03 -11.62 -7.48
N SER A 133 -18.26 -12.85 -7.00
CA SER A 133 -17.67 -13.36 -5.77
C SER A 133 -16.15 -13.40 -5.86
N ASP A 134 -15.59 -13.93 -6.95
CA ASP A 134 -14.14 -13.97 -7.18
C ASP A 134 -13.54 -12.56 -7.28
N LYS A 135 -14.22 -11.63 -7.96
CA LYS A 135 -13.82 -10.22 -8.01
C LYS A 135 -13.82 -9.57 -6.62
N ALA A 136 -14.81 -9.87 -5.79
CA ALA A 136 -14.87 -9.37 -4.42
C ALA A 136 -13.67 -9.90 -3.60
N ALA A 137 -13.39 -11.20 -3.69
CA ALA A 137 -12.27 -11.84 -3.01
C ALA A 137 -10.91 -11.26 -3.44
N GLU A 138 -10.72 -11.00 -4.74
CA GLU A 138 -9.49 -10.40 -5.24
C GLU A 138 -9.33 -8.95 -4.78
N HIS A 139 -10.40 -8.15 -4.79
CA HIS A 139 -10.36 -6.80 -4.23
C HIS A 139 -10.03 -6.79 -2.75
N GLU A 140 -10.60 -7.71 -1.98
CA GLU A 140 -10.33 -7.89 -0.56
C GLU A 140 -8.87 -8.29 -0.29
N ARG A 141 -8.34 -9.23 -1.08
CA ARG A 141 -6.92 -9.64 -1.01
C ARG A 141 -5.98 -8.46 -1.25
N VAL A 142 -6.28 -7.63 -2.26
CA VAL A 142 -5.49 -6.44 -2.56
C VAL A 142 -5.68 -5.36 -1.49
N ALA A 143 -6.87 -5.21 -0.91
CA ALA A 143 -7.10 -4.30 0.20
C ALA A 143 -6.18 -4.65 1.38
N LYS A 144 -6.14 -5.92 1.80
CA LYS A 144 -5.24 -6.43 2.85
C LYS A 144 -3.77 -6.18 2.58
N TYR A 145 -3.35 -6.23 1.31
CA TYR A 145 -1.98 -5.86 0.94
C TYR A 145 -1.68 -4.38 1.23
N TRP A 146 -2.64 -3.49 0.92
CA TRP A 146 -2.50 -2.06 1.19
C TRP A 146 -2.62 -1.72 2.67
N GLU A 147 -3.48 -2.41 3.43
CA GLU A 147 -3.57 -2.27 4.89
C GLU A 147 -2.22 -2.55 5.56
N LYS A 148 -1.59 -3.68 5.24
CA LYS A 148 -0.24 -4.00 5.74
C LYS A 148 0.80 -2.93 5.37
N ARG A 149 0.64 -2.30 4.22
CA ARG A 149 1.54 -1.25 3.76
C ARG A 149 1.28 0.09 4.45
N ALA A 150 0.08 0.31 4.99
CA ALA A 150 -0.25 1.47 5.81
C ALA A 150 0.49 1.47 7.15
N GLU A 151 0.98 0.32 7.61
CA GLU A 151 1.79 0.21 8.83
C GLU A 151 3.29 0.42 8.56
N THR A 152 3.70 0.53 7.30
CA THR A 152 5.13 0.61 6.96
C THR A 152 5.69 2.00 7.27
N ILE A 153 6.73 2.04 8.11
CA ILE A 153 7.56 3.23 8.34
C ILE A 153 8.74 3.21 7.37
N ASN A 154 9.03 4.35 6.74
CA ASN A 154 10.17 4.51 5.84
C ASN A 154 10.79 5.92 5.97
N LEU A 155 11.91 6.14 5.27
CA LEU A 155 12.70 7.38 5.32
C LEU A 155 11.95 8.69 4.97
N SER A 156 10.75 8.64 4.41
CA SER A 156 9.95 9.84 4.13
C SER A 156 9.21 10.40 5.36
N MET A 157 9.39 9.77 6.51
CA MET A 157 8.70 10.09 7.76
C MET A 157 9.72 10.46 8.85
N PRO A 158 9.48 11.50 9.66
CA PRO A 158 10.35 11.85 10.78
C PRO A 158 10.54 10.72 11.80
N GLU A 159 9.48 9.95 12.07
CA GLU A 159 9.49 8.78 12.98
C GLU A 159 10.39 7.64 12.47
N SER A 160 10.95 7.77 11.27
CA SER A 160 11.90 6.80 10.73
C SER A 160 13.22 6.76 11.49
N ILE A 161 13.59 7.82 12.24
CA ILE A 161 14.81 7.82 13.08
C ILE A 161 14.74 6.65 14.06
N ASP A 162 13.74 6.65 14.96
CA ASP A 162 13.57 5.64 16.00
C ASP A 162 13.42 4.23 15.41
N PHE A 163 12.69 4.13 14.30
CA PHE A 163 12.48 2.87 13.60
C PHE A 163 13.79 2.28 13.06
N TYR A 164 14.63 3.09 12.44
CA TYR A 164 15.91 2.62 11.89
C TYR A 164 16.97 2.44 12.97
N GLU A 165 16.91 3.19 14.08
CA GLU A 165 17.74 2.98 15.26
C GLU A 165 17.51 1.60 15.85
N HIS A 166 16.26 1.27 16.17
CA HIS A 166 15.90 -0.04 16.71
C HIS A 166 16.27 -1.18 15.74
N LYS A 167 16.03 -0.99 14.43
CA LYS A 167 16.46 -1.98 13.41
C LYS A 167 17.97 -2.17 13.36
N LEU A 168 18.73 -1.09 13.54
CA LEU A 168 20.18 -1.13 13.56
C LEU A 168 20.68 -1.89 14.80
N GLU A 169 20.08 -1.65 15.97
CA GLU A 169 20.38 -2.38 17.20
C GLU A 169 20.13 -3.89 17.03
N GLN A 170 18.94 -4.27 16.54
CA GLN A 170 18.61 -5.67 16.26
C GLN A 170 19.58 -6.33 15.28
N ALA A 171 19.96 -5.60 14.22
CA ALA A 171 20.93 -6.12 13.24
C ALA A 171 22.32 -6.31 13.86
N LYS A 172 22.77 -5.39 14.72
CA LYS A 172 24.05 -5.48 15.43
C LYS A 172 24.04 -6.67 16.40
N GLU A 173 23.00 -6.82 17.20
CA GLU A 173 22.85 -7.94 18.13
C GLU A 173 22.88 -9.28 17.40
N PHE A 174 22.15 -9.40 16.28
CA PHE A 174 22.14 -10.63 15.49
C PHE A 174 23.52 -10.94 14.90
N HIS A 175 24.18 -9.95 14.30
CA HIS A 175 25.51 -10.14 13.73
C HIS A 175 26.55 -10.53 14.80
N GLU A 176 26.54 -9.89 15.96
CA GLU A 176 27.41 -10.24 17.09
C GLU A 176 27.07 -11.61 17.66
N GLY A 177 25.78 -11.95 17.78
CA GLY A 177 25.34 -13.26 18.25
C GLY A 177 25.74 -14.41 17.31
N VAL A 178 25.71 -14.19 15.99
CA VAL A 178 26.21 -15.17 15.00
C VAL A 178 27.74 -15.27 15.03
N LYS A 179 28.44 -14.19 15.40
CA LYS A 179 29.90 -14.16 15.54
C LYS A 179 30.37 -14.85 16.83
N SER A 180 29.67 -14.65 17.94
CA SER A 180 29.96 -15.24 19.25
C SER A 180 29.44 -16.66 19.43
N GLY A 181 28.54 -17.12 18.55
CA GLY A 181 27.92 -18.44 18.63
C GLY A 181 26.63 -18.49 19.46
N LYS A 182 26.13 -17.33 19.96
CA LYS A 182 24.79 -17.21 20.58
C LYS A 182 23.69 -17.63 19.60
N TYR A 183 23.84 -17.28 18.32
CA TYR A 183 22.91 -17.67 17.25
C TYR A 183 23.58 -18.65 16.27
N PRO A 184 22.87 -19.71 15.84
CA PRO A 184 23.43 -20.68 14.91
C PRO A 184 23.63 -20.08 13.52
N ARG A 185 24.65 -20.56 12.81
CA ARG A 185 24.81 -20.27 11.38
C ARG A 185 23.97 -21.28 10.60
N GLU A 186 22.86 -20.82 10.04
CA GLU A 186 21.97 -21.67 9.23
C GLU A 186 22.65 -22.11 7.92
N HIS A 187 23.51 -21.27 7.36
CA HIS A 187 24.23 -21.54 6.12
C HIS A 187 25.58 -20.82 6.07
N ALA A 188 26.45 -21.16 5.11
CA ALA A 188 27.80 -20.61 4.99
C ALA A 188 27.84 -19.06 4.93
N TYR A 189 26.82 -18.44 4.33
CA TYR A 189 26.69 -16.98 4.19
C TYR A 189 25.97 -16.26 5.34
N THR A 190 25.61 -16.92 6.45
CA THR A 190 24.78 -16.28 7.49
C THR A 190 25.49 -15.05 8.07
N LEU A 191 26.78 -15.17 8.35
CA LEU A 191 27.58 -14.05 8.87
C LEU A 191 27.71 -12.90 7.86
N THR A 192 27.89 -13.21 6.57
CA THR A 192 27.99 -12.18 5.53
C THR A 192 26.68 -11.42 5.33
N TYR A 193 25.53 -12.11 5.39
CA TYR A 193 24.22 -11.47 5.31
C TYR A 193 23.91 -10.65 6.56
N ALA A 194 24.27 -11.14 7.75
CA ALA A 194 24.14 -10.38 8.98
C ALA A 194 24.97 -9.08 8.93
N LYS A 195 26.22 -9.14 8.46
CA LYS A 195 27.06 -7.94 8.29
C LYS A 195 26.49 -6.97 7.27
N LYS A 196 25.98 -7.48 6.15
CA LYS A 196 25.30 -6.67 5.12
C LYS A 196 24.08 -5.96 5.70
N ALA A 197 23.25 -6.66 6.48
CA ALA A 197 22.07 -6.10 7.13
C ALA A 197 22.43 -4.96 8.10
N VAL A 198 23.50 -5.11 8.90
CA VAL A 198 24.02 -4.03 9.75
C VAL A 198 24.41 -2.82 8.92
N ASN A 199 25.16 -3.01 7.83
CA ASN A 199 25.60 -1.91 6.99
C ASN A 199 24.42 -1.19 6.30
N GLU A 200 23.39 -1.92 5.89
CA GLU A 200 22.17 -1.34 5.29
C GLU A 200 21.33 -0.59 6.33
N ALA A 201 21.15 -1.15 7.53
CA ALA A 201 20.46 -0.50 8.64
C ALA A 201 21.19 0.79 9.06
N GLN A 202 22.53 0.73 9.16
CA GLN A 202 23.36 1.87 9.51
C GLN A 202 23.19 3.02 8.49
N LYS A 203 23.26 2.71 7.19
CA LYS A 203 23.02 3.69 6.12
C LYS A 203 21.64 4.33 6.20
N ASN A 204 20.60 3.54 6.49
CA ASN A 204 19.24 4.07 6.62
C ASN A 204 19.10 4.96 7.85
N TYR A 205 19.70 4.58 8.98
CA TYR A 205 19.68 5.39 10.20
C TYR A 205 20.42 6.71 10.01
N GLU A 206 21.63 6.69 9.45
CA GLU A 206 22.39 7.91 9.12
C GLU A 206 21.62 8.83 8.17
N LEU A 207 20.92 8.24 7.20
CA LEU A 207 20.09 8.99 6.26
C LEU A 207 18.85 9.58 6.93
N ALA A 208 18.21 8.85 7.86
CA ALA A 208 17.09 9.35 8.65
C ALA A 208 17.53 10.51 9.54
N LEU A 209 18.67 10.40 10.22
CA LEU A 209 19.27 11.49 11.00
C LEU A 209 19.56 12.71 10.12
N LYS A 210 20.15 12.52 8.93
CA LYS A 210 20.40 13.61 8.00
C LYS A 210 19.11 14.33 7.59
N LEU A 211 18.03 13.58 7.35
CA LEU A 211 16.76 14.12 6.89
C LEU A 211 15.96 14.80 8.00
N TRP A 212 15.97 14.25 9.21
CA TRP A 212 14.98 14.57 10.24
C TRP A 212 15.58 14.91 11.60
N GLY A 213 16.84 14.58 11.83
CA GLY A 213 17.52 14.81 13.11
C GLY A 213 17.66 16.29 13.43
N ASP A 214 17.85 16.60 14.69
CA ASP A 214 18.25 17.93 15.10
C ASP A 214 19.73 18.13 14.82
N GLU A 215 20.09 19.28 14.24
CA GLU A 215 21.48 19.71 14.19
C GLU A 215 21.85 20.16 15.61
N GLU A 216 22.78 19.45 16.26
CA GLU A 216 23.54 19.98 17.40
C GLU A 216 24.55 21.04 16.93
#